data_AF-A0A9J6A8I1-F1
#
_entry.id   AF-A0A9J6A8I1-F1
#
_cell.length_a   1.000
_cell.length_b   1.000
_cell.length_c   1.000
_cell.angle_alpha   90.00
_cell.angle_beta   90.00
_cell.angle_gamma   90.00
#
_symmetry.space_group_name_H-M   'P 1'
#
loop_
_entity.id
_entity.type
_entity.pdbx_description
1 polymer ?
#
loop_
_entity_poly.entity_id
_entity_poly.type
_entity_poly.pdbx_seq_one_letter_code
_entity_poly.pdbx_strand_id
1 'polypeptide(L)'
;MVQFLMKLRPEFESICGSLLNREVTPALDVVLAVVLRKETRLGTQAAIESMPFPVIALLAQKLTIDTSSGNTKRSVQCYECNDFDHIAANCPKKN
;
A
#
# COMPACT_ATOMS: atom_id res chain seq x y z
N MET A 1 -4.45 15.28 -26.72
CA MET A 1 -3.99 14.34 -25.67
C MET A 1 -2.65 13.69 -26.00
N VAL A 2 -2.50 13.06 -27.18
CA VAL A 2 -1.22 12.44 -27.60
C VAL A 2 -0.04 13.42 -27.55
N GLN A 3 -0.21 14.64 -28.05
CA GLN A 3 0.83 15.69 -27.99
C GLN A 3 1.23 16.07 -26.56
N PHE A 4 0.29 16.04 -25.61
CA PHE A 4 0.58 16.28 -24.20
C PHE A 4 1.44 15.15 -23.62
N LEU A 5 1.08 13.89 -23.90
CA LEU A 5 1.82 12.71 -23.45
C LEU A 5 3.25 12.67 -24.01
N MET A 6 3.47 13.13 -25.25
CA MET A 6 4.80 13.21 -25.88
C MET A 6 5.70 14.33 -25.30
N LYS A 7 5.13 15.25 -24.52
CA LYS A 7 5.87 16.36 -23.89
C LYS A 7 6.20 16.09 -22.41
N LEU A 8 5.79 14.92 -21.88
CA LEU A 8 6.12 14.53 -20.51
C LEU A 8 7.58 14.09 -20.38
N ARG A 9 8.09 14.07 -19.14
CA ARG A 9 9.45 13.62 -18.83
C ARG A 9 9.61 12.10 -19.10
N PRO A 10 10.83 11.60 -19.39
CA PRO A 10 11.07 10.19 -19.74
C PRO A 10 10.55 9.17 -18.70
N GLU A 11 10.49 9.53 -17.41
CA GLU A 11 10.00 8.65 -16.35
C GLU A 11 8.50 8.30 -16.50
N PHE A 12 7.79 8.99 -17.38
CA PHE A 12 6.39 8.76 -17.74
C PHE A 12 6.21 7.94 -19.01
N GLU A 13 7.28 7.65 -19.76
CA GLU A 13 7.21 6.98 -21.07
C GLU A 13 6.48 5.63 -21.00
N SER A 14 6.73 4.83 -19.96
CA SER A 14 6.02 3.57 -19.71
C SER A 14 4.50 3.76 -19.60
N ILE A 15 4.05 4.83 -18.93
CA ILE A 15 2.62 5.15 -18.79
C ILE A 15 2.06 5.68 -20.11
N CYS A 16 2.80 6.57 -20.79
CA CYS A 16 2.42 7.09 -22.10
C CYS A 16 2.22 5.95 -23.09
N GLY A 17 3.16 5.00 -23.17
CA GLY A 17 3.03 3.81 -24.01
C GLY A 17 1.79 2.98 -23.66
N SER A 18 1.52 2.76 -22.37
CA SER A 18 0.31 2.04 -21.94
C SER A 18 -0.99 2.75 -22.34
N LEU A 19 -1.02 4.08 -22.32
CA LEU A 19 -2.20 4.88 -22.66
C LEU A 19 -2.42 4.96 -24.18
N LEU A 20 -1.34 5.00 -24.96
CA LEU A 20 -1.38 5.05 -26.42
C LEU A 20 -1.68 3.69 -27.05
N ASN A 21 -1.30 2.60 -26.39
CA ASN A 21 -1.58 1.23 -26.86
C ASN A 21 -3.00 0.75 -26.51
N ARG A 22 -3.84 1.56 -25.88
CA ARG A 22 -5.24 1.18 -25.61
C ARG A 22 -6.07 1.31 -26.88
N GLU A 23 -6.92 0.31 -27.11
CA GLU A 23 -7.88 0.30 -28.22
C GLU A 23 -8.86 1.48 -28.16
N VAL A 24 -9.25 1.89 -26.96
CA VAL A 24 -10.13 3.05 -26.73
C VAL A 24 -9.31 4.20 -26.16
N THR A 25 -9.42 5.36 -26.80
CA THR A 25 -8.81 6.59 -26.29
C THR A 25 -9.48 6.96 -24.96
N PRO A 26 -8.76 6.93 -23.82
CA PRO A 26 -9.33 7.29 -22.53
C PRO A 26 -9.69 8.78 -22.49
N ALA A 27 -10.66 9.12 -21.66
CA ALA A 27 -10.99 10.51 -21.38
C ALA A 27 -9.82 11.23 -20.68
N LEU A 28 -9.80 12.56 -20.80
CA LEU A 28 -8.68 13.39 -20.33
C LEU A 28 -8.48 13.29 -18.81
N ASP A 29 -9.56 13.22 -18.04
CA ASP A 29 -9.56 13.06 -16.60
C ASP A 29 -8.91 11.74 -16.17
N VAL A 30 -9.19 10.64 -16.88
CA VAL A 30 -8.58 9.33 -16.64
C VAL A 30 -7.07 9.41 -16.89
N VAL A 31 -6.65 10.03 -17.99
CA VAL A 31 -5.24 10.23 -18.30
C VAL A 31 -4.54 11.07 -17.23
N LEU A 32 -5.13 12.19 -16.85
CA LEU A 32 -4.57 13.08 -15.84
C LEU A 32 -4.46 12.37 -14.48
N ALA A 33 -5.47 11.59 -14.08
CA ALA A 33 -5.43 10.82 -12.84
C ALA A 33 -4.27 9.79 -12.83
N VAL A 34 -4.00 9.14 -13.96
CA VAL A 34 -2.87 8.20 -14.07
C VAL A 34 -1.53 8.95 -13.98
N VAL A 35 -1.40 10.08 -14.67
CA VAL A 35 -0.18 10.91 -14.64
C VAL A 35 0.08 11.46 -13.24
N LEU A 36 -0.91 12.05 -12.57
CA LEU A 36 -0.77 12.60 -11.22
C LEU A 36 -0.41 11.53 -10.18
N ARG A 37 -0.97 10.33 -10.29
CA ARG A 37 -0.57 9.19 -9.45
C ARG A 37 0.90 8.82 -9.64
N LYS A 38 1.39 8.83 -10.88
CA LYS A 38 2.80 8.57 -11.16
C LYS A 38 3.71 9.67 -10.64
N GLU A 39 3.33 10.93 -10.81
CA GLU A 39 4.05 12.08 -10.26
C GLU A 39 4.23 11.94 -8.75
N THR A 40 3.12 11.66 -8.04
CA THR A 40 3.13 11.45 -6.59
C THR A 40 4.05 10.30 -6.20
N ARG A 41 4.03 9.19 -6.96
CA ARG A 41 4.91 8.05 -6.74
C ARG A 41 6.39 8.41 -6.91
N LEU A 42 6.75 9.12 -7.97
CA LEU A 42 8.12 9.56 -8.22
C LEU A 42 8.60 10.55 -7.15
N GLY A 43 7.77 11.51 -6.75
CA GLY A 43 8.09 12.46 -5.69
C GLY A 43 8.31 11.76 -4.34
N THR A 44 7.48 10.78 -4.01
CA THR A 44 7.64 9.98 -2.77
C THR A 44 8.90 9.13 -2.83
N GLN A 45 9.17 8.50 -3.98
CA GLN A 45 10.38 7.69 -4.17
C GLN A 45 11.65 8.55 -4.02
N ALA A 46 11.71 9.71 -4.67
CA ALA A 46 12.83 10.63 -4.56
C ALA A 46 13.01 11.13 -3.11
N ALA A 47 11.91 11.43 -2.41
CA ALA A 47 11.96 11.80 -1.00
C ALA A 47 12.55 10.67 -0.14
N ILE A 48 12.12 9.42 -0.34
CA ILE A 48 12.66 8.26 0.38
C ILE A 48 14.15 8.05 0.06
N GLU A 49 14.54 8.13 -1.22
CA GLU A 49 15.94 7.98 -1.66
C GLU A 49 16.86 9.07 -1.08
N SER A 50 16.31 10.25 -0.81
CA SER A 50 17.05 11.35 -0.17
C SER A 50 17.12 11.25 1.36
N MET A 51 16.34 10.37 1.99
CA MET A 51 16.31 10.26 3.45
C MET A 51 17.50 9.45 4.00
N PRO A 52 18.04 9.83 5.17
CA PRO A 52 19.04 9.02 5.85
C PRO A 52 18.51 7.62 6.17
N PHE A 53 19.37 6.60 6.04
CA PHE A 53 19.05 5.19 6.28
C PHE A 53 18.28 4.90 7.60
N PRO A 54 18.59 5.55 8.76
CA PRO A 54 17.81 5.36 9.98
C PRO A 54 16.35 5.82 9.87
N VAL A 55 16.08 6.86 9.08
CA VAL A 55 14.72 7.39 8.85
C VAL A 55 13.94 6.44 7.93
N ILE A 56 14.59 5.91 6.88
CA ILE A 56 14.00 4.89 6.00
C ILE A 56 13.64 3.63 6.79
N ALA A 57 14.54 3.14 7.65
CA ALA A 57 14.30 1.98 8.49
C ALA A 57 13.12 2.20 9.46
N LEU A 58 12.96 3.40 10.01
CA LEU A 58 11.85 3.73 10.90
C LEU A 58 10.51 3.81 10.16
N LEU A 59 10.48 4.38 8.95
CA LEU A 59 9.29 4.41 8.09
C LEU A 59 8.90 3.02 7.58
N ALA A 60 9.88 2.18 7.21
CA ALA A 60 9.66 0.80 6.83
C ALA A 60 9.10 -0.02 8.01
N GLN A 61 9.65 0.17 9.23
CA GLN A 61 9.08 -0.42 10.44
C GLN A 61 7.64 0.06 10.68
N LYS A 62 7.34 1.34 10.47
CA LYS A 62 5.97 1.86 10.60
C LYS A 62 5.01 1.31 9.53
N LEU A 63 5.51 0.80 8.40
CA LEU A 63 4.76 0.07 7.37
C LEU A 63 4.66 -1.44 7.67
N THR A 64 5.59 -2.01 8.44
CA THR A 64 5.51 -3.41 8.91
C THR A 64 4.80 -3.58 10.26
N ILE A 65 4.52 -2.49 10.99
CA ILE A 65 3.42 -2.43 11.99
C ILE A 65 2.08 -2.41 11.24
N ASP A 66 1.89 -3.40 10.38
CA ASP A 66 0.57 -3.87 9.93
C ASP A 66 0.66 -5.25 9.25
N THR A 67 1.86 -5.81 8.99
CA THR A 67 1.94 -7.21 8.49
C THR A 67 3.12 -8.09 8.94
N SER A 68 4.03 -7.69 9.85
CA SER A 68 4.99 -8.68 10.42
C SER A 68 5.64 -8.26 11.74
N SER A 69 4.87 -8.15 12.82
CA SER A 69 5.24 -8.60 14.17
C SER A 69 4.22 -8.00 15.13
N GLY A 70 3.39 -8.86 15.69
CA GLY A 70 2.20 -8.44 16.41
C GLY A 70 1.14 -9.51 16.27
N ASN A 71 1.43 -10.68 16.81
CA ASN A 71 0.55 -11.42 17.68
C ASN A 71 -0.18 -10.47 18.66
N THR A 72 -1.03 -9.59 18.13
CA THR A 72 -2.20 -9.08 18.82
C THR A 72 -3.15 -10.24 18.77
N LYS A 73 -2.88 -11.22 19.67
CA LYS A 73 -3.88 -12.14 20.14
C LYS A 73 -5.08 -11.25 20.42
N ARG A 74 -6.09 -11.23 19.54
CA ARG A 74 -7.44 -10.91 20.00
C ARG A 74 -7.63 -11.97 21.05
N SER A 75 -7.45 -11.59 22.31
CA SER A 75 -7.51 -12.50 23.44
C SER A 75 -8.91 -13.06 23.37
N VAL A 76 -9.05 -14.23 22.76
CA VAL A 76 -10.35 -14.83 22.56
C VAL A 76 -10.83 -15.19 23.95
N GLN A 77 -11.91 -14.55 24.37
CA GLN A 77 -12.50 -14.80 25.67
C GLN A 77 -13.33 -16.06 25.57
N CYS A 78 -13.07 -17.01 26.45
CA CYS A 78 -13.89 -18.18 26.60
C CYS A 78 -15.24 -17.78 27.20
N TYR A 79 -16.35 -18.03 26.52
CA TYR A 79 -17.69 -17.71 27.03
C TYR A 79 -18.14 -18.57 28.22
N GLU A 80 -17.48 -19.71 28.48
CA GLU A 80 -17.80 -20.62 29.58
C GLU A 80 -17.18 -20.16 30.92
N CYS A 81 -15.93 -19.68 30.88
CA CYS A 81 -15.19 -19.33 32.10
C CYS A 81 -14.70 -17.88 32.15
N ASN A 82 -15.01 -17.07 31.14
CA ASN A 82 -14.58 -15.69 30.96
C ASN A 82 -13.05 -15.46 30.93
N ASP A 83 -12.24 -16.53 30.93
CA ASP A 83 -10.78 -16.44 30.81
C ASP A 83 -10.34 -16.23 29.36
N PHE A 84 -9.13 -15.71 29.19
CA PHE A 84 -8.49 -15.49 27.89
C PHE A 84 -7.56 -16.67 27.55
N ASP A 85 -7.00 -16.67 26.33
CA ASP A 85 -6.07 -17.68 25.77
C ASP A 85 -6.69 -18.95 25.15
N HIS A 86 -8.00 -19.20 25.27
CA HIS A 86 -8.65 -20.36 24.66
C HIS A 86 -10.12 -20.12 24.29
N ILE A 87 -10.66 -20.94 23.38
CA ILE A 87 -12.08 -20.94 23.02
C ILE A 87 -12.88 -21.95 23.87
N ALA A 88 -14.20 -21.73 23.99
CA ALA A 88 -15.11 -22.59 24.77
C ALA A 88 -14.97 -24.10 24.47
N ALA A 89 -14.68 -24.47 23.22
CA ALA A 89 -14.48 -25.87 22.82
C ALA A 89 -13.31 -26.56 23.56
N ASN A 90 -12.28 -25.80 23.93
CA ASN A 90 -11.07 -26.29 24.60
C ASN A 90 -10.98 -25.79 26.06
N CYS A 91 -12.12 -25.48 26.70
CA CYS A 91 -12.12 -24.97 28.06
C CYS A 91 -11.71 -26.07 29.07
N PRO A 92 -10.67 -25.85 29.89
CA PRO A 92 -10.24 -26.82 30.90
C PRO A 92 -11.21 -26.92 32.08
N LYS A 93 -12.13 -25.96 32.22
CA LYS A 93 -13.19 -25.93 33.24
C LYS A 93 -14.53 -26.46 32.72
N LYS A 94 -14.53 -27.11 31.54
CA LYS A 94 -15.72 -27.71 30.96
C LYS A 94 -16.19 -28.88 31.83
N ASN A 95 -17.36 -28.71 32.47
CA ASN A 95 -18.13 -29.79 33.11
C ASN A 95 -18.89 -30.60 32.06
#